data_AF-A0A1P8F929-F1
#
_entry.id   AF-A0A1P8F929-F1
#
_cell.length_a   1.000
_cell.length_b   1.000
_cell.length_c   1.000
_cell.angle_alpha   90.00
_cell.angle_beta   90.00
_cell.angle_gamma   90.00
#
_symmetry.space_group_name_H-M   'P 1'
#
loop_
_entity.id
_entity.type
_entity.pdbx_description
1 polymer ?
#
loop_
_entity_poly.entity_id
_entity_poly.type
_entity_poly.pdbx_seq_one_letter_code
_entity_poly.pdbx_strand_id
1 'polypeptide(L)'
;MDKVKKALADYIAVLAKCSIETRIQEDQGLYQFHLAQAALMFLAIEKDGSIDKLKQITGMVNQVYQLNPLHGLAGTVATEAFKIFTNLVQSG
;
A
#
# COMPACT_ATOMS: atom_id res chain seq x y z
N MET A 1 -8.82 8.16 13.35
CA MET A 1 -7.99 7.00 12.98
C MET A 1 -8.77 5.97 12.15
N ASP A 2 -10.06 5.75 12.42
CA ASP A 2 -10.87 4.70 11.75
C ASP A 2 -10.92 4.81 10.22
N LYS A 3 -10.96 6.03 9.67
CA LYS A 3 -10.88 6.26 8.22
C LYS A 3 -9.57 5.74 7.62
N VAL A 4 -8.44 5.95 8.32
CA VAL A 4 -7.12 5.49 7.90
C VAL A 4 -7.02 3.96 7.99
N LYS A 5 -7.54 3.36 9.07
CA LYS A 5 -7.63 1.90 9.23
C LYS A 5 -8.43 1.26 8.10
N LYS A 6 -9.61 1.82 7.79
CA LYS A 6 -10.46 1.33 6.70
C LYS A 6 -9.74 1.42 5.35
N ALA A 7 -9.13 2.56 5.05
CA ALA A 7 -8.40 2.75 3.80
C ALA A 7 -7.20 1.79 3.67
N LEU A 8 -6.50 1.48 4.78
CA LEU A 8 -5.44 0.47 4.77
C LEU A 8 -6.00 -0.92 4.49
N ALA A 9 -7.13 -1.29 5.11
CA ALA A 9 -7.77 -2.58 4.85
C ALA A 9 -8.22 -2.71 3.38
N ASP A 10 -8.83 -1.66 2.83
CA ASP A 10 -9.22 -1.60 1.42
C ASP A 10 -8.00 -1.73 0.49
N TYR A 11 -6.90 -1.03 0.81
CA TYR A 11 -5.63 -1.14 0.08
C TYR A 11 -5.05 -2.56 0.12
N ILE A 12 -5.01 -3.21 1.28
CA ILE A 12 -4.53 -4.59 1.43
C ILE A 12 -5.39 -5.56 0.62
N ALA A 13 -6.72 -5.40 0.65
CA ALA A 13 -7.64 -6.25 -0.09
C ALA A 13 -7.40 -6.13 -1.61
N VAL A 14 -7.22 -4.91 -2.11
CA VAL A 14 -6.86 -4.66 -3.51
C VAL A 14 -5.52 -5.27 -3.86
N LEU A 15 -4.48 -5.03 -3.06
CA LEU A 15 -3.15 -5.59 -3.25
C LEU A 15 -3.17 -7.12 -3.34
N ALA A 16 -3.84 -7.78 -2.39
CA ALA A 16 -3.93 -9.23 -2.33
C ALA A 16 -4.62 -9.78 -3.59
N LYS A 17 -5.75 -9.18 -3.99
CA LYS A 17 -6.45 -9.55 -5.21
C LYS A 17 -5.56 -9.37 -6.46
N CYS A 18 -4.95 -8.19 -6.62
CA CYS A 18 -4.08 -7.89 -7.77
C CYS A 18 -2.86 -8.81 -7.83
N SER A 19 -2.30 -9.19 -6.68
CA SER A 19 -1.16 -10.11 -6.60
C SER A 19 -1.50 -11.53 -7.09
N ILE A 20 -2.75 -11.97 -6.91
CA ILE A 20 -3.24 -13.29 -7.36
C ILE A 20 -3.63 -13.25 -8.84
N GLU A 21 -4.22 -12.15 -9.30
CA GLU A 21 -4.76 -12.02 -10.65
C GLU A 21 -3.72 -11.62 -11.71
N THR A 22 -2.60 -11.00 -11.29
CA THR A 22 -1.57 -10.57 -12.23
C THR A 22 -0.94 -11.76 -12.96
N ARG A 23 -0.74 -11.61 -14.27
CA ARG A 23 0.02 -12.55 -15.10
C ARG A 23 1.42 -12.03 -15.45
N ILE A 24 1.75 -10.83 -14.98
CA ILE A 24 3.04 -10.16 -15.21
C ILE A 24 3.98 -10.66 -14.12
N GLN A 25 4.98 -11.44 -14.53
CA GLN A 25 5.87 -12.15 -13.60
C GLN A 25 6.77 -11.18 -12.83
N GLU A 26 7.18 -10.10 -13.50
CA GLU A 26 8.01 -9.02 -12.97
C GLU A 26 7.35 -8.33 -11.77
N ASP A 27 6.00 -8.24 -11.78
CA ASP A 27 5.26 -7.58 -10.72
C ASP A 27 5.09 -8.45 -9.46
N GLN A 28 5.22 -9.78 -9.55
CA GLN A 28 4.93 -10.68 -8.42
C GLN A 28 5.80 -10.36 -7.20
N GLY A 29 7.10 -10.09 -7.42
CA GLY A 29 8.00 -9.68 -6.35
C GLY A 29 7.64 -8.31 -5.76
N LEU A 30 7.19 -7.37 -6.60
CA LEU A 30 6.75 -6.06 -6.17
C LEU A 30 5.45 -6.13 -5.34
N TYR A 31 4.48 -6.96 -5.74
CA TYR A 31 3.27 -7.21 -4.95
C TYR A 31 3.59 -7.76 -3.56
N GLN A 32 4.50 -8.74 -3.47
CA GLN A 32 4.95 -9.28 -2.18
C GLN A 32 5.62 -8.21 -1.32
N PHE A 33 6.47 -7.38 -1.92
CA PHE A 33 7.07 -6.23 -1.23
C PHE A 33 5.98 -5.29 -0.68
N HIS A 34 5.02 -4.88 -1.51
CA HIS A 34 3.96 -3.96 -1.08
C HIS A 34 3.04 -4.55 0.00
N LEU A 35 2.74 -5.86 -0.05
CA LEU A 35 2.02 -6.57 1.01
C LEU A 35 2.79 -6.57 2.34
N ALA A 36 4.11 -6.83 2.30
CA ALA A 36 4.95 -6.77 3.49
C ALA A 36 4.98 -5.36 4.09
N GLN A 37 5.04 -4.32 3.25
CA GLN A 37 4.98 -2.94 3.71
C GLN A 37 3.60 -2.57 4.29
N ALA A 38 2.52 -3.08 3.71
CA ALA A 38 1.18 -2.89 4.25
C ALA A 38 1.01 -3.54 5.64
N ALA A 39 1.67 -4.68 5.90
CA ALA A 39 1.73 -5.27 7.24
C ALA A 39 2.48 -4.37 8.24
N LEU A 40 3.57 -3.71 7.83
CA LEU A 40 4.26 -2.73 8.66
C LEU A 40 3.41 -1.49 8.94
N MET A 41 2.63 -1.02 7.96
CA MET A 41 1.65 0.05 8.13
C MET A 41 0.57 -0.33 9.14
N PHE A 42 0.06 -1.57 9.07
CA PHE A 42 -0.92 -2.09 10.02
C PHE A 42 -0.35 -2.11 11.44
N LEU A 43 0.88 -2.58 11.63
CA LEU A 43 1.55 -2.55 12.93
C LEU A 43 1.73 -1.11 13.45
N ALA A 44 2.11 -0.17 12.59
CA ALA A 44 2.25 1.24 12.99
C ALA A 44 0.91 1.84 13.47
N ILE A 45 -0.21 1.42 12.88
CA ILE A 45 -1.54 1.88 13.28
C ILE A 45 -2.04 1.18 14.55
N GLU A 46 -2.00 -0.15 14.60
CA GLU A 46 -2.63 -0.92 15.68
C GLU A 46 -1.79 -1.00 16.95
N LYS A 47 -0.47 -1.09 16.82
CA LYS A 47 0.43 -1.22 17.96
C LYS A 47 0.93 0.15 18.43
N ASP A 48 1.43 0.94 17.50
CA ASP A 48 2.14 2.18 17.85
C ASP A 48 1.22 3.41 17.86
N GLY A 49 0.04 3.33 17.23
CA GLY A 49 -0.88 4.46 17.08
C GLY A 49 -0.26 5.68 16.40
N SER A 50 0.84 5.49 15.65
CA SER A 50 1.74 6.56 15.24
C SER A 50 1.54 6.94 13.77
N ILE A 51 0.91 8.10 13.55
CA ILE A 51 0.79 8.69 12.21
C ILE A 51 2.14 9.05 11.62
N ASP A 52 3.11 9.51 12.42
CA ASP A 52 4.43 9.87 11.91
C ASP A 52 5.18 8.66 11.36
N LYS A 53 5.13 7.53 12.07
CA LYS A 53 5.68 6.27 11.56
C LYS A 53 4.97 5.81 10.29
N LEU A 54 3.65 5.99 10.22
CA LEU A 54 2.86 5.69 9.02
C LEU A 54 3.27 6.60 7.84
N LYS A 55 3.51 7.88 8.07
CA LYS A 55 4.02 8.85 7.07
C LYS A 55 5.40 8.44 6.55
N GLN A 56 6.29 7.97 7.43
CA GLN A 56 7.61 7.47 7.02
C GLN A 56 7.51 6.23 6.11
N ILE A 57 6.72 5.22 6.52
CA ILE A 57 6.55 3.99 5.73
C ILE A 57 5.89 4.32 4.39
N THR A 58 4.82 5.12 4.37
CA THR A 58 4.14 5.52 3.13
C THR A 58 5.03 6.34 2.20
N GLY A 59 5.88 7.22 2.73
CA GLY A 59 6.88 7.95 1.94
C GLY A 59 7.86 7.03 1.22
N MET A 60 8.41 6.04 1.93
CA MET A 60 9.30 5.04 1.34
C MET A 60 8.58 4.20 0.27
N VAL A 61 7.37 3.73 0.54
CA VAL A 61 6.60 2.92 -0.44
C VAL A 61 6.24 3.73 -1.68
N ASN A 62 5.93 5.02 -1.52
CA ASN A 62 5.67 5.91 -2.65
C ASN A 62 6.89 6.04 -3.57
N GLN A 63 8.11 6.13 -3.00
CA GLN A 63 9.34 6.11 -3.81
C GLN A 63 9.48 4.80 -4.59
N VAL A 64 9.14 3.66 -3.98
CA VAL A 64 9.19 2.36 -4.67
C VAL A 64 8.20 2.32 -5.84
N TYR A 65 6.96 2.77 -5.66
CA TYR A 65 5.98 2.87 -6.76
C TYR A 65 6.46 3.77 -7.91
N GLN A 66 7.20 4.84 -7.62
CA GLN A 66 7.74 5.75 -8.64
C GLN A 66 8.89 5.12 -9.43
N LEU A 67 9.76 4.35 -8.75
CA LEU A 67 10.93 3.72 -9.37
C LEU A 67 10.60 2.40 -10.06
N ASN A 68 9.65 1.65 -9.51
CA ASN A 68 9.27 0.31 -9.94
C ASN A 68 7.74 0.23 -10.00
N PRO A 69 7.12 0.82 -11.05
CA PRO A 69 5.67 0.81 -11.17
C PRO A 69 5.15 -0.62 -11.37
N LEU A 70 4.02 -0.93 -10.77
CA LEU A 70 3.26 -2.14 -11.10
C LEU A 70 2.57 -1.94 -12.46
N HIS A 71 2.53 -2.99 -13.26
CA HIS A 71 2.08 -2.93 -14.63
C HIS A 71 0.63 -3.39 -14.83
N GLY A 72 0.08 -3.01 -15.97
CA GLY A 72 -1.26 -3.39 -16.40
C GLY A 72 -2.38 -2.81 -15.53
N LEU A 73 -3.59 -3.35 -15.75
CA LEU A 73 -4.79 -2.90 -15.03
C LEU A 73 -4.67 -3.17 -13.53
N ALA A 74 -4.17 -4.35 -13.14
CA ALA A 74 -3.97 -4.73 -11.74
C ALA A 74 -3.02 -3.75 -11.03
N GLY A 75 -1.88 -3.42 -11.67
CA GLY A 75 -0.92 -2.48 -11.10
C GLY A 75 -1.49 -1.07 -10.94
N THR A 76 -2.29 -0.62 -11.91
CA THR A 76 -2.99 0.67 -11.83
C THR A 76 -3.97 0.71 -10.66
N VAL A 77 -4.80 -0.33 -10.49
CA VAL A 77 -5.79 -0.41 -9.40
C VAL A 77 -5.08 -0.44 -8.03
N ALA A 78 -4.00 -1.22 -7.89
CA ALA A 78 -3.22 -1.27 -6.66
C ALA A 78 -2.56 0.08 -6.32
N THR A 79 -2.02 0.77 -7.34
CA THR A 79 -1.40 2.09 -7.18
C THR A 79 -2.42 3.15 -6.76
N GLU A 80 -3.62 3.15 -7.34
CA GLU A 80 -4.69 4.09 -6.96
C GLU A 80 -5.19 3.84 -5.54
N ALA A 81 -5.37 2.57 -5.14
CA ALA A 81 -5.73 2.23 -3.77
C ALA A 81 -4.67 2.72 -2.76
N PHE A 82 -3.38 2.58 -3.11
CA PHE A 82 -2.29 3.13 -2.31
C PHE A 82 -2.38 4.67 -2.20
N LYS A 83 -2.59 5.39 -3.31
CA LYS A 83 -2.73 6.86 -3.31
C LYS A 83 -3.88 7.34 -2.45
N ILE A 84 -5.03 6.66 -2.50
CA ILE A 84 -6.19 6.99 -1.65
C ILE A 84 -5.80 6.89 -0.17
N PHE A 85 -5.15 5.78 0.20
CA PHE A 85 -4.67 5.57 1.55
C PHE A 85 -3.64 6.63 1.96
N THR A 86 -2.62 6.91 1.15
CA THR A 86 -1.57 7.88 1.51
C THR A 86 -2.08 9.31 1.61
N ASN A 87 -3.03 9.72 0.78
CA ASN A 87 -3.67 11.04 0.89
C ASN A 87 -4.36 11.21 2.26
N LEU A 88 -5.02 10.16 2.76
CA LEU A 88 -5.63 10.18 4.10
C LEU A 88 -4.59 10.24 5.22
N VAL A 89 -3.46 9.53 5.06
CA VAL A 89 -2.34 9.57 6.02
C VAL A 89 -1.69 10.95 6.05
N GLN A 90 -1.56 11.62 4.91
CA GLN A 90 -0.97 12.96 4.82
C GLN A 90 -1.90 14.06 5.36
N SER A 91 -3.21 13.87 5.26
CA SER A 91 -4.22 14.81 5.74
C SER A 91 -4.53 14.69 7.24
N GLY A 92 -4.07 13.61 7.89
CA GLY A 92 -4.21 13.35 9.32
C GLY A 92 -2.97 13.75 10.10
#